data_AF-A0A2D7IHG1-F1
#
_entry.id   AF-A0A2D7IHG1-F1
#
_cell.length_a   1.000
_cell.length_b   1.000
_cell.length_c   1.000
_cell.angle_alpha   90.00
_cell.angle_beta   90.00
_cell.angle_gamma   90.00
#
_symmetry.space_group_name_H-M   'P 1'
#
loop_
_entity.id
_entity.type
_entity.pdbx_description
1 polymer ?
#
loop_
_entity_poly.entity_id
_entity_poly.type
_entity_poly.pdbx_seq_one_letter_code
_entity_poly.pdbx_strand_id
1 'polypeptide(L)'
;MQSLKYVLFDELSEILATNKVVIFSQSQSYSKYHKTFLKEKINEISDNINISVNFPIIRNRTSPNSFFFTISKDIYFDEINSLLKKYANFHGNIELIDPLFITE
;
A
#
# COMPACT_ATOMS: atom_id res chain seq x y z
N MET A 1 23.62 -1.36 0.70
CA MET A 1 22.51 -2.00 -0.04
C MET A 1 21.56 -2.61 0.98
N GLN A 2 20.40 -1.99 1.20
CA GLN A 2 19.31 -2.68 1.92
C GLN A 2 18.68 -3.64 0.91
N SER A 3 18.70 -4.95 1.20
CA SER A 3 18.11 -5.94 0.31
C SER A 3 16.59 -5.76 0.30
N LEU A 4 16.00 -5.71 -0.89
CA LEU A 4 14.56 -5.87 -1.07
C LEU A 4 14.23 -7.30 -0.64
N LYS A 5 13.76 -7.46 0.60
CA LYS A 5 13.27 -8.75 1.08
C LYS A 5 11.83 -8.92 0.57
N TYR A 6 11.58 -10.01 -0.15
CA TYR A 6 10.23 -10.46 -0.40
C TYR A 6 9.66 -10.94 0.94
N VAL A 7 8.65 -10.25 1.45
CA VAL A 7 7.98 -10.62 2.71
C VAL A 7 6.80 -11.51 2.36
N LEU A 8 6.79 -12.73 2.89
CA LEU A 8 5.65 -13.64 2.77
C LEU A 8 4.49 -13.17 3.68
N PHE A 9 3.26 -13.55 3.37
CA PHE A 9 2.10 -13.12 4.16
C PHE A 9 2.18 -13.52 5.64
N ASP A 10 2.75 -14.68 5.95
CA ASP A 10 2.97 -15.13 7.32
C ASP A 10 3.96 -14.21 8.06
N GLU A 11 5.09 -13.88 7.43
CA GLU A 11 6.07 -12.95 7.98
C GLU A 11 5.48 -11.54 8.17
N LEU A 12 4.62 -11.11 7.24
CA LEU A 12 3.92 -9.83 7.33
C LEU A 12 3.00 -9.79 8.56
N SER A 13 2.28 -10.88 8.81
CA SER A 13 1.40 -11.03 9.97
C SER A 13 2.19 -10.96 11.29
N GLU A 14 3.34 -11.64 11.36
CA GLU A 14 4.25 -11.57 12.51
C GLU A 14 4.79 -10.16 12.76
N ILE A 15 5.20 -9.45 11.70
CA ILE A 15 5.68 -8.07 11.81
C ILE A 15 4.57 -7.16 12.34
N LEU A 16 3.36 -7.29 11.80
CA LEU A 16 2.21 -6.47 12.21
C LEU A 16 1.77 -6.77 13.65
N ALA A 17 1.95 -8.01 14.13
CA ALA A 17 1.72 -8.35 15.54
C ALA A 17 2.57 -7.49 16.51
N THR A 18 3.77 -7.07 16.07
CA THR A 18 4.69 -6.21 16.85
C THR A 18 4.37 -4.71 16.83
N ASN A 19 3.18 -4.31 16.37
CA ASN A 19 2.76 -2.90 16.23
C ASN A 19 3.67 -2.08 15.30
N LYS A 20 4.30 -2.73 14.31
CA LYS A 20 5.09 -2.05 13.29
C LYS A 20 4.21 -1.60 12.13
N VAL A 21 4.69 -0.58 11.44
CA VAL A 21 4.15 -0.11 10.16
C VAL A 21 4.95 -0.77 9.05
N VAL A 22 4.25 -1.34 8.08
CA VAL A 22 4.88 -1.94 6.90
C VAL A 22 4.48 -1.14 5.68
N ILE A 23 5.50 -0.67 4.96
CA ILE A 23 5.33 0.02 3.67
C ILE A 23 6.05 -0.82 2.62
N PHE A 24 5.36 -1.17 1.54
CA PHE A 24 5.93 -1.95 0.45
C PHE A 24 5.43 -1.47 -0.90
N SER A 25 6.25 -1.71 -1.94
CA SER A 25 5.94 -1.33 -3.31
C SER A 25 5.48 -2.51 -4.15
N GLN A 26 4.52 -2.28 -5.03
CA GLN A 26 4.11 -3.22 -6.08
C GLN A 26 4.07 -2.47 -7.42
N SER A 27 4.76 -3.02 -8.42
CA SER A 27 4.72 -2.48 -9.77
C SER A 27 3.59 -3.14 -10.55
N GLN A 28 2.77 -2.33 -11.20
CA GLN A 28 1.71 -2.83 -12.07
C GLN A 28 2.30 -3.33 -13.38
N SER A 29 1.72 -4.39 -13.96
CA SER A 29 2.05 -4.80 -15.32
C SER A 29 1.46 -3.83 -16.35
N TYR A 30 2.19 -3.57 -17.44
CA TYR A 30 1.72 -2.71 -18.54
C TYR A 30 0.36 -3.13 -19.13
N SER A 31 0.03 -4.41 -19.03
CA SER A 31 -1.19 -5.02 -19.59
C SER A 31 -2.43 -4.89 -18.70
N LYS A 32 -2.28 -4.52 -17.42
CA LYS A 32 -3.42 -4.42 -16.49
C LYS A 32 -3.89 -2.99 -16.37
N TYR A 33 -5.19 -2.78 -16.09
CA TYR A 33 -5.70 -1.47 -15.67
C TYR A 33 -5.47 -1.28 -14.17
N HIS A 34 -5.15 -0.05 -13.76
CA HIS A 34 -4.68 0.22 -12.39
C HIS A 34 -5.74 -0.09 -11.32
N LYS A 35 -7.02 0.22 -11.57
CA LYS A 35 -8.08 -0.10 -10.59
C LYS A 35 -8.24 -1.60 -10.40
N THR A 36 -8.19 -2.38 -11.49
CA THR A 36 -8.26 -3.85 -11.43
C THR A 36 -7.08 -4.41 -10.65
N PHE A 37 -5.87 -3.92 -10.94
CA PHE A 37 -4.67 -4.31 -10.22
C PHE A 37 -4.76 -4.00 -8.72
N LEU A 38 -5.24 -2.81 -8.36
CA LEU A 38 -5.40 -2.42 -6.95
C LEU A 38 -6.44 -3.28 -6.25
N LYS A 39 -7.59 -3.55 -6.88
CA LYS A 39 -8.65 -4.41 -6.32
C LYS A 39 -8.13 -5.82 -6.05
N GLU A 40 -7.42 -6.42 -7.00
CA GLU A 40 -6.77 -7.73 -6.82
C GLU A 40 -5.81 -7.71 -5.62
N LYS A 41 -4.95 -6.68 -5.50
CA LYS A 41 -3.94 -6.60 -4.44
C LYS A 41 -4.54 -6.34 -3.07
N ILE A 42 -5.54 -5.46 -2.96
CA ILE A 42 -6.25 -5.20 -1.70
C ILE A 42 -6.95 -6.46 -1.21
N ASN A 43 -7.61 -7.20 -2.11
CA ASN A 43 -8.25 -8.47 -1.77
C ASN A 43 -7.22 -9.51 -1.34
N GLU A 44 -6.14 -9.68 -2.11
CA GLU A 44 -5.06 -10.63 -1.78
C GLU A 44 -4.48 -10.35 -0.39
N ILE A 45 -4.23 -9.09 -0.05
CA ILE A 45 -3.78 -8.71 1.29
C ILE A 45 -4.85 -9.07 2.33
N SER A 46 -6.08 -8.60 2.14
CA SER A 46 -7.15 -8.79 3.13
C SER A 46 -7.44 -10.26 3.42
N ASP A 47 -7.46 -11.09 2.37
CA ASP A 47 -7.74 -12.53 2.43
C ASP A 47 -6.62 -13.31 3.11
N ASN A 48 -5.36 -12.85 3.05
CA ASN A 48 -4.22 -13.57 3.59
C ASN A 48 -3.76 -13.11 4.99
N ILE A 49 -3.94 -11.83 5.35
CA ILE A 49 -3.41 -11.28 6.61
C ILE A 49 -4.46 -10.77 7.59
N ASN A 50 -5.76 -10.94 7.31
CA ASN A 50 -6.89 -10.48 8.14
C ASN A 50 -6.76 -9.03 8.63
N ILE A 51 -6.18 -8.17 7.78
CA ILE A 51 -5.98 -6.75 8.04
C ILE A 51 -6.47 -5.98 6.82
N SER A 52 -7.26 -4.94 7.09
CA SER A 52 -7.77 -4.06 6.05
C SER A 52 -6.68 -3.12 5.56
N VAL A 53 -6.63 -2.90 4.24
CA VAL A 53 -5.86 -1.81 3.64
C VAL A 53 -6.69 -0.54 3.78
N ASN A 54 -6.54 0.18 4.89
CA ASN A 54 -7.29 1.39 5.20
C ASN A 54 -6.52 2.69 4.93
N PHE A 55 -5.19 2.61 4.77
CA PHE A 55 -4.35 3.76 4.42
C PHE A 55 -4.46 4.13 2.94
N PRO A 56 -4.37 5.43 2.59
CA PRO A 56 -4.23 5.84 1.20
C PRO A 56 -3.04 5.16 0.52
N ILE A 57 -3.27 4.62 -0.66
CA ILE A 57 -2.24 3.99 -1.49
C ILE A 57 -1.56 5.09 -2.30
N ILE A 58 -0.24 5.20 -2.18
CA ILE A 58 0.53 6.10 -3.03
C ILE A 58 0.66 5.46 -4.40
N ARG A 59 0.15 6.13 -5.42
CA ARG A 59 0.45 5.82 -6.81
C ARG A 59 1.52 6.77 -7.33
N ASN A 60 2.65 6.22 -7.72
CA ASN A 60 3.62 6.91 -8.56
C ASN A 60 3.24 6.72 -10.03
N ARG A 61 2.91 7.82 -10.71
CA ARG A 61 2.45 7.84 -12.11
C ARG A 61 3.62 7.71 -13.10
N THR A 62 4.37 6.62 -12.97
CA THR A 62 5.39 6.20 -13.93
C THR A 62 4.80 5.25 -14.98
N SER A 63 5.57 4.90 -16.01
CA SER A 63 5.20 3.87 -16.99
C SER A 63 6.10 2.64 -16.75
N PRO A 64 5.62 1.56 -16.11
CA PRO A 64 4.28 1.37 -15.55
C PRO A 64 4.13 2.04 -14.18
N ASN A 65 2.90 2.14 -13.66
CA ASN A 65 2.68 2.74 -12.34
C ASN A 65 3.34 1.87 -11.25
N SER A 66 3.91 2.52 -10.24
CA SER A 66 4.32 1.86 -8.99
C SER A 66 3.40 2.29 -7.86
N PHE A 67 2.92 1.32 -7.08
CA PHE A 67 2.03 1.55 -5.94
C PHE A 67 2.77 1.26 -4.66
N PHE A 68 2.60 2.11 -3.65
CA PHE A 68 3.07 1.85 -2.30
C PHE A 68 1.88 1.65 -1.38
N PHE A 69 1.82 0.48 -0.79
CA PHE A 69 0.83 0.09 0.19
C PHE A 69 1.40 0.33 1.57
N THR A 70 0.58 0.88 2.45
CA THR A 70 0.90 0.99 3.87
C THR A 70 -0.08 0.13 4.64
N ILE A 71 0.45 -0.72 5.52
CA ILE A 71 -0.33 -1.58 6.40
C ILE A 71 0.20 -1.40 7.81
N SER A 72 -0.70 -1.10 8.74
CA SER A 72 -0.41 -1.07 10.16
C SER A 72 -1.70 -1.31 10.94
N LYS A 73 -1.57 -1.42 12.27
CA LYS A 73 -2.72 -1.27 13.16
C LYS A 73 -3.22 0.17 13.15
N ASP A 74 -4.51 0.35 13.42
CA ASP A 74 -5.23 1.64 13.32
C ASP A 74 -4.70 2.73 14.25
N ILE A 75 -3.94 2.36 15.30
CA ILE A 75 -3.38 3.30 16.28
C ILE A 75 -2.45 4.35 15.65
N TYR A 76 -1.90 4.09 14.45
CA TYR A 76 -1.03 5.02 13.73
C TYR A 76 -1.72 5.73 12.57
N PHE A 77 -3.04 5.58 12.43
CA PHE A 77 -3.76 6.01 11.25
C PHE A 77 -3.53 7.49 10.92
N ASP A 78 -3.78 8.37 11.88
CA ASP A 78 -3.71 9.82 11.68
C ASP A 78 -2.28 10.31 11.38
N GLU A 79 -1.29 9.77 12.09
CA GLU A 79 0.11 10.16 11.93
C GLU A 79 0.63 9.77 10.54
N ILE A 80 0.43 8.52 10.15
CA ILE A 80 0.85 8.03 8.83
C ILE A 80 0.08 8.73 7.73
N ASN A 81 -1.24 8.90 7.87
CA ASN A 81 -2.05 9.60 6.87
C ASN A 81 -1.57 11.05 6.65
N SER A 82 -1.19 11.75 7.73
CA SER A 82 -0.56 13.07 7.65
C SER A 82 0.76 13.04 6.89
N LEU A 83 1.62 12.03 7.14
CA LEU A 83 2.88 11.84 6.42
C LEU A 83 2.67 11.56 4.92
N LEU A 84 1.73 10.67 4.58
CA LEU A 84 1.40 10.33 3.19
C LEU A 84 0.90 11.57 2.42
N LYS A 85 0.04 12.38 3.03
CA LYS A 85 -0.45 13.64 2.46
C LYS A 85 0.69 14.64 2.22
N LYS A 86 1.60 14.80 3.20
CA LYS A 86 2.79 15.66 3.05
C LYS A 86 3.69 15.18 1.91
N TYR A 87 3.93 13.88 1.82
CA TYR A 87 4.75 13.28 0.76
C TYR A 87 4.12 13.53 -0.62
N ALA A 88 2.82 13.28 -0.78
CA ALA A 88 2.13 13.53 -2.05
C ALA A 88 2.15 15.00 -2.48
N ASN A 89 2.01 15.94 -1.55
CA ASN A 89 2.10 17.37 -1.84
C ASN A 89 3.49 17.82 -2.32
N PHE A 90 4.54 17.09 -1.95
CA PHE A 90 5.92 17.43 -2.35
C PHE A 90 6.28 16.91 -3.75
N HIS A 91 5.58 15.88 -4.25
CA HIS A 91 5.93 15.19 -5.48
C HIS A 91 4.80 15.25 -6.52
N GLY A 92 5.01 16.01 -7.59
CA GLY A 92 3.97 16.25 -8.63
C GLY A 92 3.50 15.03 -9.43
N ASN A 93 4.23 13.91 -9.38
CA ASN A 93 3.88 12.66 -10.07
C ASN A 93 3.18 11.64 -9.15
N ILE A 94 2.89 12.03 -7.92
CA ILE A 94 2.23 11.18 -6.93
C ILE A 94 0.74 11.49 -6.87
N GLU A 95 -0.06 10.43 -6.78
CA GLU A 95 -1.49 10.46 -6.52
C GLU A 95 -1.77 9.62 -5.27
N LEU A 96 -2.62 10.09 -4.36
CA LEU A 96 -3.13 9.29 -3.25
C LEU A 96 -4.47 8.69 -3.66
N ILE A 97 -4.56 7.36 -3.59
CA ILE A 97 -5.78 6.62 -3.89
C ILE A 97 -6.34 6.12 -2.57
N ASP A 98 -7.58 6.49 -2.26
CA ASP A 98 -8.28 5.95 -1.11
C ASP A 98 -8.77 4.52 -1.45
N PRO A 99 -8.32 3.50 -0.70
CA PRO A 99 -8.62 2.09 -0.98
C PRO A 99 -10.12 1.77 -0.88
N LEU A 100 -10.91 2.53 -0.11
CA LEU A 100 -12.35 2.29 0.05
C LEU A 100 -13.10 2.46 -1.28
N PHE A 101 -12.67 3.40 -2.14
CA PHE A 101 -13.29 3.61 -3.46
C PHE A 101 -12.82 2.63 -4.55
N ILE A 102 -11.94 1.68 -4.20
CA ILE A 102 -11.49 0.61 -5.12
C ILE A 102 -12.30 -0.67 -4.93
N THR A 103 -12.78 -0.90 -3.70
CA THR A 103 -13.49 -2.13 -3.31
C THR A 103 -15.00 -2.09 -3.60
N GLU A 104 -15.57 -0.90 -3.85
CA GLU A 104 -16.94 -0.72 -4.36
C GLU A 104 -17.16 -1.33 -5.77
#